data_AF-A0A537VWK5-F1
#
_entry.id   AF-A0A537VWK5-F1
#
_cell.length_a   1.000
_cell.length_b   1.000
_cell.length_c   1.000
_cell.angle_alpha   90.00
_cell.angle_beta   90.00
_cell.angle_gamma   90.00
#
_symmetry.space_group_name_H-M   'P 1'
#
loop_
_entity.id
_entity.type
_entity.pdbx_description
1 polymer ?
#
loop_
_entity_poly.entity_id
_entity_poly.type
_entity_poly.pdbx_seq_one_letter_code
_entity_poly.pdbx_strand_id
1 'polypeptide(L)'
;MSRVDRGFIGARTAVLALPGGGRIRIRPIVPEDRDLLVWGFDHMSEESRYRRFMGLKRLSEADLDYLTNVDYMNHFAWVAFAHDEPHEPGVGVARYVRSKEDPEEAEAAVTVLDDWHHRGIGTLLLEALAAVALENGIHRFIGYVLVENHPMLELLKGLGARLANDSPGVE
;
A
#
# COMPACT_ATOMS: atom_id res chain seq x y z
N MET A 1 2.67 10.42 -21.53
CA MET A 1 3.37 9.19 -21.13
C MET A 1 4.68 9.60 -20.50
N SER A 2 4.70 9.78 -19.18
CA SER A 2 5.95 10.10 -18.47
C SER A 2 6.87 8.88 -18.50
N ARG A 3 8.15 9.15 -18.74
CA ARG A 3 9.20 8.18 -18.99
C ARG A 3 9.66 7.60 -17.65
N VAL A 4 8.83 6.77 -17.02
CA VAL A 4 9.28 5.96 -15.88
C VAL A 4 10.21 4.89 -16.44
N ASP A 5 11.49 5.19 -16.42
CA ASP A 5 12.55 4.25 -16.78
C ASP A 5 13.16 3.61 -15.52
N ARG A 6 14.12 2.70 -15.72
CA ARG A 6 14.83 2.04 -14.61
C ARG A 6 15.50 3.03 -13.66
N GLY A 7 15.83 4.25 -14.12
CA GLY A 7 16.42 5.31 -13.31
C GLY A 7 15.44 5.85 -12.27
N PHE A 8 14.18 6.07 -12.65
CA PHE A 8 13.13 6.50 -11.72
C PHE A 8 12.92 5.48 -10.59
N ILE A 9 12.79 4.19 -10.95
CA ILE A 9 12.60 3.10 -9.98
C ILE A 9 13.83 2.95 -9.09
N GLY A 10 15.03 2.96 -9.68
CA GLY A 10 16.29 2.84 -8.94
C GLY A 10 16.51 3.96 -7.94
N ALA A 11 16.22 5.22 -8.32
CA ALA A 11 16.36 6.39 -7.44
C ALA A 11 15.40 6.35 -6.23
N ARG A 12 14.29 5.61 -6.35
CA ARG A 12 13.28 5.43 -5.31
C ARG A 12 13.39 4.07 -4.61
N THR A 13 14.37 3.25 -4.96
CA THR A 13 14.59 1.96 -4.29
C THR A 13 15.44 2.17 -3.05
N ALA A 14 14.99 1.66 -1.91
CA ALA A 14 15.69 1.77 -0.64
C ALA A 14 15.68 0.44 0.11
N VAL A 15 16.75 0.15 0.84
CA VAL A 15 16.81 -0.94 1.83
C VAL A 15 16.84 -0.31 3.22
N LEU A 16 15.89 -0.71 4.06
CA LEU A 16 15.62 -0.09 5.35
C LEU A 16 15.63 -1.16 6.45
N ALA A 17 16.16 -0.83 7.63
CA ALA A 17 16.13 -1.73 8.78
C ALA A 17 14.79 -1.65 9.51
N LEU A 18 14.28 -2.78 10.00
CA LEU A 18 13.02 -2.84 10.75
C LEU A 18 13.25 -2.76 12.27
N PRO A 19 12.30 -2.20 13.04
CA PRO A 19 12.33 -2.20 14.51
C PRO A 19 12.16 -3.65 15.02
N GLY A 20 13.27 -4.31 15.36
CA GLY A 20 13.29 -5.73 15.73
C GLY A 20 14.27 -6.58 14.91
N GLY A 21 14.91 -5.98 13.91
CA GLY A 21 15.90 -6.65 13.07
C GLY A 21 15.32 -7.09 11.73
N GLY A 22 16.22 -7.46 10.84
CA GLY A 22 15.90 -7.70 9.44
C GLY A 22 15.79 -6.41 8.63
N ARG A 23 15.79 -6.57 7.31
CA ARG A 23 15.76 -5.50 6.33
C ARG A 23 14.60 -5.69 5.37
N ILE A 24 13.98 -4.58 5.01
CA ILE A 24 12.97 -4.51 3.97
C ILE A 24 13.54 -3.69 2.80
N ARG A 25 13.37 -4.17 1.58
CA ARG A 25 13.60 -3.37 0.38
C ARG A 25 12.24 -2.82 -0.08
N ILE A 26 12.15 -1.52 -0.33
CA ILE A 26 10.98 -0.92 -0.96
C ILE A 26 11.34 -0.38 -2.34
N ARG A 27 10.41 -0.48 -3.30
CA ARG A 27 10.50 0.22 -4.59
C ARG A 27 9.11 0.52 -5.14
N PRO A 28 8.95 1.47 -6.08
CA PRO A 28 7.66 1.68 -6.72
C PRO A 28 7.21 0.41 -7.47
N ILE A 29 5.90 0.19 -7.54
CA ILE A 29 5.31 -0.88 -8.34
C ILE A 29 5.61 -0.67 -9.83
N VAL A 30 5.75 -1.76 -10.58
CA VAL A 30 5.94 -1.73 -12.04
C VAL A 30 4.95 -2.66 -12.74
N PRO A 31 4.70 -2.49 -14.07
CA PRO A 31 3.80 -3.36 -14.84
C PRO A 31 4.10 -4.86 -14.72
N GLU A 32 5.37 -5.23 -14.50
CA GLU A 32 5.82 -6.62 -14.37
C GLU A 32 5.44 -7.28 -13.03
N ASP A 33 4.91 -6.52 -12.06
CA ASP A 33 4.58 -7.03 -10.71
C ASP A 33 3.24 -7.80 -10.63
N ARG A 34 2.64 -8.16 -11.76
CA ARG A 34 1.35 -8.88 -11.79
C ARG A 34 1.39 -10.16 -10.95
N ASP A 35 2.40 -10.99 -11.21
CA ASP A 35 2.55 -12.28 -10.53
C ASP A 35 2.83 -12.10 -9.04
N LEU A 36 3.52 -11.02 -8.66
CA LEU A 36 3.73 -10.65 -7.26
C LEU A 36 2.39 -10.32 -6.57
N LEU A 37 1.51 -9.56 -7.23
CA LEU A 37 0.19 -9.24 -6.67
C LEU A 37 -0.70 -10.47 -6.57
N VAL A 38 -0.70 -11.34 -7.58
CA VAL A 38 -1.44 -12.61 -7.53
C VAL A 38 -0.94 -13.47 -6.38
N TRP A 39 0.39 -13.67 -6.29
CA TRP A 39 0.98 -14.47 -5.23
C TRP A 39 0.65 -13.90 -3.84
N GLY A 40 0.83 -12.59 -3.65
CA GLY A 40 0.50 -11.93 -2.38
C GLY A 40 -0.99 -12.03 -2.04
N PHE A 41 -1.87 -11.93 -3.04
CA PHE A 41 -3.30 -12.13 -2.86
C PHE A 41 -3.64 -13.54 -2.37
N ASP A 42 -3.01 -14.55 -2.96
CA ASP A 42 -3.24 -15.95 -2.62
C ASP A 42 -2.65 -16.34 -1.25
N HIS A 43 -1.65 -15.61 -0.75
CA HIS A 43 -1.03 -15.84 0.55
C HIS A 43 -1.63 -15.02 1.70
N MET A 44 -2.57 -14.11 1.41
CA MET A 44 -3.35 -13.44 2.45
C MET A 44 -4.38 -14.39 3.06
N SER A 45 -4.58 -14.27 4.38
CA SER A 45 -5.71 -14.89 5.06
C SER A 45 -7.06 -14.38 4.53
N GLU A 46 -8.13 -15.16 4.67
CA GLU A 46 -9.48 -14.73 4.28
C GLU A 46 -9.89 -13.42 4.98
N GLU A 47 -9.49 -13.26 6.25
CA GLU A 47 -9.73 -12.05 7.03
C GLU A 47 -9.00 -10.83 6.44
N SER A 48 -7.71 -10.98 6.11
CA SER A 48 -6.93 -9.91 5.46
C SER A 48 -7.51 -9.54 4.08
N ARG A 49 -7.97 -10.52 3.29
CA ARG A 49 -8.67 -10.27 2.02
C ARG A 49 -9.99 -9.55 2.21
N TYR A 50 -10.78 -9.95 3.20
CA TYR A 50 -12.06 -9.30 3.51
C TYR A 50 -11.86 -7.84 3.91
N ARG A 51 -10.92 -7.58 4.82
CA ARG A 51 -10.60 -6.23 5.30
C ARG A 51 -10.10 -5.29 4.20
N ARG A 52 -9.37 -5.82 3.21
CA ARG A 52 -8.74 -5.00 2.16
C ARG A 52 -9.54 -4.90 0.87
N PHE A 53 -10.19 -5.98 0.47
CA PHE A 53 -10.85 -6.11 -0.83
C PHE A 53 -12.32 -6.48 -0.71
N MET A 54 -12.93 -6.31 0.48
CA MET A 54 -14.34 -6.56 0.75
C MET A 54 -14.81 -7.95 0.29
N GLY A 55 -13.94 -8.96 0.46
CA GLY A 55 -14.27 -10.36 0.15
C GLY A 55 -14.08 -10.76 -1.31
N LEU A 56 -13.33 -10.00 -2.10
CA LEU A 56 -12.89 -10.41 -3.43
C LEU A 56 -12.26 -11.81 -3.39
N LYS A 57 -12.61 -12.69 -4.34
CA LYS A 57 -12.10 -14.07 -4.40
C LYS A 57 -10.79 -14.22 -5.19
N ARG A 58 -10.57 -13.35 -6.17
CA ARG A 58 -9.38 -13.33 -7.04
C ARG A 58 -9.24 -11.96 -7.69
N LEU A 59 -8.02 -11.56 -8.02
CA LEU A 59 -7.76 -10.41 -8.89
C LEU A 59 -8.06 -10.79 -10.34
N SER A 60 -8.83 -9.97 -11.04
CA SER A 60 -9.04 -10.10 -12.49
C SER A 60 -7.86 -9.50 -13.28
N GLU A 61 -7.77 -9.79 -14.57
CA GLU A 61 -6.78 -9.15 -15.45
C GLU A 61 -6.90 -7.62 -15.45
N ALA A 62 -8.13 -7.11 -15.38
CA ALA A 62 -8.41 -5.68 -15.30
C ALA A 62 -7.96 -5.07 -13.96
N ASP A 63 -8.13 -5.82 -12.86
CA ASP A 63 -7.58 -5.40 -11.56
C ASP A 63 -6.06 -5.35 -11.64
N LEU A 64 -5.41 -6.38 -12.17
CA LEU A 64 -3.95 -6.40 -12.30
C LEU A 64 -3.44 -5.27 -13.18
N ASP A 65 -4.10 -4.98 -14.30
CA ASP A 65 -3.80 -3.84 -15.17
C ASP A 65 -3.90 -2.52 -14.38
N TYR A 66 -4.99 -2.30 -13.66
CA TYR A 66 -5.21 -1.12 -12.85
C TYR A 66 -4.21 -1.00 -11.71
N LEU A 67 -3.87 -2.12 -11.05
CA LEU A 67 -3.00 -2.12 -9.89
C LEU A 67 -1.53 -1.93 -10.27
N THR A 68 -1.09 -2.34 -11.46
CA THR A 68 0.33 -2.32 -11.87
C THR A 68 0.69 -1.20 -12.85
N ASN A 69 -0.23 -0.77 -13.73
CA ASN A 69 0.02 0.28 -14.73
C ASN A 69 -0.35 1.67 -14.19
N VAL A 70 0.43 2.16 -13.23
CA VAL A 70 0.16 3.44 -12.55
C VAL A 70 0.91 4.62 -13.19
N ASP A 71 0.43 5.85 -12.97
CA ASP A 71 1.04 7.08 -13.53
C ASP A 71 2.08 7.74 -12.62
N TYR A 72 2.25 7.21 -11.40
CA TYR A 72 3.16 7.64 -10.34
C TYR A 72 2.92 9.07 -9.81
N MET A 73 1.82 9.71 -10.20
CA MET A 73 1.45 11.06 -9.79
C MET A 73 0.08 11.10 -9.12
N ASN A 74 -0.94 10.60 -9.81
CA ASN A 74 -2.31 10.47 -9.31
C ASN A 74 -2.57 9.07 -8.77
N HIS A 75 -1.84 8.08 -9.28
CA HIS A 75 -1.89 6.72 -8.81
C HIS A 75 -0.47 6.25 -8.56
N PHE A 76 -0.16 5.90 -7.32
CA PHE A 76 1.18 5.46 -6.93
C PHE A 76 1.09 4.28 -5.97
N ALA A 77 2.05 3.36 -6.05
CA ALA A 77 2.20 2.30 -5.05
C ALA A 77 3.66 1.97 -4.76
N TRP A 78 3.95 1.73 -3.48
CA TRP A 78 5.16 1.09 -2.98
C TRP A 78 4.93 -0.41 -2.84
N VAL A 79 5.95 -1.22 -3.18
CA VAL A 79 6.01 -2.65 -2.87
C VAL A 79 7.18 -2.89 -1.92
N ALA A 80 6.91 -3.60 -0.82
CA ALA A 80 7.89 -4.04 0.16
C ALA A 80 8.30 -5.49 -0.10
N PHE A 81 9.61 -5.75 -0.03
CA PHE A 81 10.24 -7.04 -0.24
C PHE A 81 11.06 -7.42 0.99
N ALA A 82 10.93 -8.66 1.45
CA ALA A 82 11.72 -9.20 2.54
C ALA A 82 13.18 -9.41 2.10
N HIS A 83 14.03 -8.40 2.28
CA HIS A 83 15.36 -8.36 1.66
C HIS A 83 16.31 -9.45 2.18
N ASP A 84 16.12 -9.89 3.41
CA ASP A 84 16.97 -10.94 4.02
C ASP A 84 16.47 -12.36 3.75
N GLU A 85 15.30 -12.52 3.12
CA GLU A 85 14.72 -13.83 2.81
C GLU A 85 15.15 -14.31 1.41
N PRO A 86 15.24 -15.64 1.19
CA PRO A 86 15.49 -16.20 -0.14
C PRO A 86 14.48 -15.67 -1.16
N HIS A 87 14.99 -15.25 -2.32
CA HIS A 87 14.20 -14.69 -3.43
C HIS A 87 13.50 -13.35 -3.14
N GLU A 88 13.72 -12.75 -1.97
CA GLU A 88 13.15 -11.47 -1.54
C GLU A 88 11.65 -11.35 -1.86
N PRO A 89 10.77 -12.20 -1.28
CA PRO A 89 9.35 -12.19 -1.61
C PRO A 89 8.71 -10.82 -1.33
N GLY A 90 7.70 -10.47 -2.13
CA GLY A 90 6.86 -9.30 -1.88
C GLY A 90 5.95 -9.55 -0.67
N VAL A 91 6.04 -8.69 0.34
CA VAL A 91 5.37 -8.90 1.65
C VAL A 91 4.41 -7.78 2.02
N GLY A 92 4.37 -6.71 1.24
CA GLY A 92 3.40 -5.64 1.45
C GLY A 92 3.33 -4.64 0.31
N VAL A 93 2.20 -3.94 0.23
CA VAL A 93 1.93 -2.89 -0.74
C VAL A 93 1.23 -1.74 -0.03
N ALA A 94 1.67 -0.51 -0.28
CA ALA A 94 0.92 0.69 0.07
C ALA A 94 0.69 1.53 -1.17
N ARG A 95 -0.49 2.11 -1.31
CA ARG A 95 -0.87 2.87 -2.48
C ARG A 95 -1.76 4.04 -2.14
N TYR A 96 -1.71 5.07 -2.98
CA TYR A 96 -2.72 6.11 -3.01
C TYR A 96 -3.33 6.25 -4.41
N VAL A 97 -4.57 6.72 -4.44
CA VAL A 97 -5.27 7.18 -5.65
C VAL A 97 -5.81 8.58 -5.36
N ARG A 98 -5.36 9.59 -6.11
CA ARG A 98 -5.76 10.99 -5.94
C ARG A 98 -7.26 11.13 -6.20
N SER A 99 -7.94 11.89 -5.34
CA SER A 99 -9.34 12.23 -5.51
C SER A 99 -9.53 13.02 -6.81
N LYS A 100 -10.65 12.75 -7.49
CA LYS A 100 -11.08 13.53 -8.66
C LYS A 100 -11.76 14.84 -8.27
N GLU A 101 -12.18 14.95 -7.02
CA GLU A 101 -12.93 16.09 -6.48
C GLU A 101 -12.01 17.11 -5.79
N ASP A 102 -10.96 16.63 -5.11
CA ASP A 102 -9.96 17.47 -4.46
C ASP A 102 -8.54 16.99 -4.84
N PRO A 103 -7.76 17.79 -5.61
CA PRO A 103 -6.41 17.40 -6.01
C PRO A 103 -5.41 17.33 -4.85
N GLU A 104 -5.70 17.91 -3.68
CA GLU A 104 -4.86 17.82 -2.48
C GLU A 104 -5.17 16.56 -1.64
N GLU A 105 -6.15 15.76 -2.04
CA GLU A 105 -6.61 14.56 -1.34
C GLU A 105 -6.31 13.28 -2.14
N ALA A 106 -6.01 12.18 -1.43
CA ALA A 106 -5.95 10.86 -2.03
C ALA A 106 -6.48 9.77 -1.09
N GLU A 107 -7.13 8.76 -1.66
CA GLU A 107 -7.46 7.54 -0.93
C GLU A 107 -6.20 6.69 -0.77
N ALA A 108 -5.82 6.39 0.47
CA ALA A 108 -4.66 5.58 0.80
C ALA A 108 -5.07 4.22 1.35
N ALA A 109 -4.32 3.18 0.95
CA ALA A 109 -4.51 1.83 1.45
C ALA A 109 -3.17 1.11 1.58
N VAL A 110 -3.03 0.29 2.62
CA VAL A 110 -1.86 -0.55 2.86
C VAL A 110 -2.28 -1.99 3.15
N THR A 111 -1.44 -2.92 2.75
CA THR A 111 -1.62 -4.35 2.95
C THR A 111 -0.26 -4.97 3.20
N VAL A 112 -0.18 -5.82 4.22
CA VAL A 112 1.02 -6.59 4.57
C VAL A 112 0.57 -8.04 4.74
N LEU A 113 1.37 -9.00 4.31
CA LEU A 113 1.08 -10.41 4.52
C LEU A 113 1.09 -10.74 6.02
N ASP A 114 0.19 -11.63 6.43
CA ASP A 114 -0.10 -11.93 7.83
C ASP A 114 1.17 -12.30 8.64
N ASP A 115 2.06 -13.12 8.08
CA ASP A 115 3.34 -13.53 8.71
C ASP A 115 4.34 -12.38 8.92
N TRP A 116 4.09 -11.24 8.28
CA TRP A 116 4.92 -10.03 8.28
C TRP A 116 4.31 -8.88 9.09
N HIS A 117 3.17 -9.11 9.74
CA HIS A 117 2.53 -8.14 10.64
C HIS A 117 3.40 -7.87 11.88
N HIS A 118 3.13 -6.75 12.54
CA HIS A 118 3.80 -6.31 13.77
C HIS A 118 5.32 -6.11 13.68
N ARG A 119 5.89 -6.04 12.46
CA ARG A 119 7.31 -5.74 12.20
C ARG A 119 7.58 -4.29 11.78
N GLY A 120 6.57 -3.41 11.84
CA GLY A 120 6.67 -2.00 11.43
C GLY A 120 6.56 -1.73 9.93
N ILE A 121 6.36 -2.75 9.10
CA ILE A 121 6.29 -2.61 7.63
C ILE A 121 5.13 -1.72 7.18
N GLY A 122 3.96 -1.86 7.79
CA GLY A 122 2.79 -1.04 7.46
C GLY A 122 3.03 0.45 7.71
N THR A 123 3.62 0.79 8.86
CA THR A 123 3.99 2.17 9.23
C THR A 123 5.00 2.72 8.24
N LEU A 124 6.09 1.99 8.01
CA LEU A 124 7.15 2.39 7.07
C LEU A 124 6.58 2.66 5.67
N LEU A 125 5.71 1.78 5.19
CA LEU A 125 5.09 1.93 3.87
C LEU A 125 4.17 3.15 3.80
N LEU A 126 3.39 3.45 4.84
CA LEU A 126 2.52 4.62 4.89
C LEU A 126 3.31 5.94 5.00
N GLU A 127 4.40 5.96 5.77
CA GLU A 127 5.31 7.12 5.85
C GLU A 127 5.98 7.38 4.50
N ALA A 128 6.49 6.33 3.84
CA ALA A 128 7.06 6.44 2.50
C ALA A 128 6.01 6.89 1.47
N LEU A 129 4.76 6.43 1.61
CA LEU A 129 3.66 6.85 0.75
C LEU A 129 3.32 8.33 0.95
N ALA A 130 3.29 8.80 2.20
CA ALA A 130 3.04 10.21 2.52
C ALA A 130 4.13 11.13 1.97
N ALA A 131 5.40 10.73 2.02
CA ALA A 131 6.50 11.51 1.45
C ALA A 131 6.32 11.74 -0.07
N VAL A 132 5.97 10.69 -0.83
CA VAL A 132 5.72 10.81 -2.27
C VAL A 132 4.44 11.60 -2.55
N ALA A 133 3.40 11.44 -1.74
CA ALA A 133 2.17 12.21 -1.88
C ALA A 133 2.43 13.72 -1.73
N LEU A 134 3.25 14.12 -0.76
CA LEU A 134 3.65 15.52 -0.57
C LEU A 134 4.44 16.07 -1.77
N GLU A 135 5.37 15.30 -2.34
CA GLU A 135 6.08 15.67 -3.59
C GLU A 135 5.10 15.92 -4.74
N ASN A 136 3.97 15.21 -4.74
CA ASN A 136 2.92 15.29 -5.74
C ASN A 136 1.79 16.27 -5.37
N GLY A 137 1.95 17.08 -4.32
CA GLY A 137 0.97 18.10 -3.90
C GLY A 137 -0.30 17.53 -3.26
N ILE A 138 -0.24 16.31 -2.71
CA ILE A 138 -1.31 15.71 -1.91
C ILE A 138 -0.97 15.94 -0.45
N HIS A 139 -1.86 16.61 0.27
CA HIS A 139 -1.68 17.02 1.66
C HIS A 139 -2.56 16.25 2.64
N ARG A 140 -3.50 15.45 2.14
CA ARG A 140 -4.43 14.68 2.96
C ARG A 140 -4.64 13.29 2.39
N PHE A 141 -4.56 12.30 3.27
CA PHE A 141 -5.06 10.97 2.97
C PHE A 141 -6.42 10.76 3.62
N ILE A 142 -7.29 10.11 2.86
CA ILE A 142 -8.53 9.51 3.34
C ILE A 142 -8.43 8.00 3.16
N GLY A 143 -9.20 7.25 3.93
CA GLY A 143 -9.23 5.80 3.82
C GLY A 143 -10.32 5.21 4.69
N TYR A 144 -10.89 4.11 4.23
CA TYR A 144 -11.94 3.39 4.93
C TYR A 144 -11.34 2.15 5.59
N VAL A 145 -11.62 1.99 6.88
CA VAL A 145 -11.11 0.88 7.67
C VAL A 145 -12.29 0.28 8.42
N LEU A 146 -12.45 -1.04 8.31
CA LEU A 146 -13.43 -1.78 9.10
C LEU A 146 -13.16 -1.58 10.60
N VAL A 147 -14.22 -1.37 11.38
CA VAL A 147 -14.12 -1.13 12.84
C VAL A 147 -13.43 -2.30 13.55
N GLU A 148 -13.56 -3.51 13.01
CA GLU A 148 -12.96 -4.73 13.54
C GLU A 148 -11.44 -4.82 13.25
N ASN A 149 -10.91 -4.02 12.34
CA ASN A 149 -9.49 -4.00 12.00
C ASN A 149 -8.67 -3.17 13.01
N HIS A 150 -8.73 -3.59 14.28
CA HIS A 150 -8.03 -2.96 15.39
C HIS A 150 -6.54 -2.70 15.12
N PRO A 151 -5.76 -3.63 14.50
CA PRO A 151 -4.36 -3.36 14.19
C PRO A 151 -4.17 -2.14 13.27
N MET A 152 -5.02 -1.98 12.26
CA MET A 152 -4.96 -0.83 11.36
C MET A 152 -5.38 0.46 12.07
N LEU A 153 -6.44 0.40 12.88
CA LEU A 153 -6.90 1.56 13.65
C LEU A 153 -5.82 2.06 14.62
N GLU A 154 -5.14 1.17 15.33
CA GLU A 154 -4.03 1.53 16.23
C GLU A 154 -2.83 2.08 15.45
N LEU A 155 -2.49 1.50 14.29
CA LEU A 155 -1.46 2.04 13.41
C LEU A 155 -1.79 3.48 13.00
N LEU A 156 -3.02 3.72 12.51
CA LEU A 156 -3.45 5.02 12.03
C LEU A 156 -3.48 6.06 13.17
N LYS A 157 -3.93 5.68 14.36
CA LYS A 157 -3.84 6.54 15.56
C LYS A 157 -2.39 6.90 15.87
N GLY A 158 -1.47 5.94 15.81
CA GLY A 158 -0.03 6.16 16.01
C GLY A 158 0.56 7.15 15.01
N LEU A 159 0.01 7.21 13.79
CA LEU A 159 0.36 8.19 12.74
C LEU A 159 -0.41 9.52 12.85
N GLY A 160 -1.23 9.71 13.88
CA GLY A 160 -1.98 10.94 14.11
C GLY A 160 -3.26 11.08 13.27
N ALA A 161 -3.77 9.99 12.70
CA ALA A 161 -5.01 10.02 11.93
C ALA A 161 -6.22 10.43 12.80
N ARG A 162 -7.13 11.21 12.22
CA ARG A 162 -8.44 11.50 12.81
C ARG A 162 -9.42 10.43 12.36
N LEU A 163 -9.91 9.63 13.31
CA LEU A 163 -10.93 8.62 13.04
C LEU A 163 -12.31 9.23 13.22
N ALA A 164 -13.17 9.03 12.23
CA ALA A 164 -14.59 9.36 12.28
C ALA A 164 -15.38 8.13 11.84
N ASN A 165 -16.52 7.87 12.49
CA ASN A 165 -17.42 6.82 12.05
C ASN A 165 -18.16 7.32 10.81
N ASP A 166 -17.99 6.61 9.70
CA ASP A 166 -18.83 6.76 8.54
C ASP A 166 -20.00 5.77 8.70
N SER A 167 -21.10 6.24 9.27
CA SER A 167 -22.34 5.47 9.22
C SER A 167 -22.90 5.63 7.82
N PRO A 168 -23.23 4.55 7.08
CA PRO A 168 -24.05 4.71 5.89
C PRO A 168 -25.36 5.34 6.36
N GLY A 169 -25.58 6.59 5.96
CA GLY A 169 -26.82 7.29 6.21
C GLY A 169 -27.95 6.49 5.57
N VAL A 170 -28.71 5.78 6.39
CA VAL A 170 -30.07 5.39 6.03
C VAL A 170 -30.93 6.54 6.51
N GLU A 171 -31.12 7.54 5.64
CA GLU A 171 -32.30 8.41 5.69
C GLU A 171 -33.40 7.79 4.83
#